data_AF-A0A2E8Y7K5-F1
#
_entry.id   AF-A0A2E8Y7K5-F1
#
_cell.length_a   1.000
_cell.length_b   1.000
_cell.length_c   1.000
_cell.angle_alpha   90.00
_cell.angle_beta   90.00
_cell.angle_gamma   90.00
#
_symmetry.space_group_name_H-M   'P 1'
#
loop_
_entity.id
_entity.type
_entity.pdbx_description
1 polymer ?
#
loop_
_entity_poly.entity_id
_entity_poly.type
_entity_poly.pdbx_seq_one_letter_code
_entity_poly.pdbx_strand_id
1 'polypeptide(L)'
;MVGHPISLERVVVLSFLSFGLYIIYWFYLTWRQYRDHTGNEAYPVWHALAFVIPIYGWFRAHAHMRSYNELIRGAGLGTDIAVGGVVTALIVSVVLDNVALNFTGSWDYEGYSFGSALASAILYSASLLIGLAVLIHAQTNINRYWMSLDNVRLAPARLRVGEVVFSIIGALAWLDTLLSLFSASYRG
;
A
#
# COMPACT_ATOMS: atom_id res chain seq x y z
N MET A 1 3.04 8.33 26.21
CA MET A 1 3.06 8.55 24.74
C MET A 1 1.87 7.84 24.11
N VAL A 2 1.42 8.21 22.91
CA VAL A 2 0.24 7.57 22.28
C VAL A 2 0.72 6.66 21.15
N GLY A 3 0.39 5.39 21.25
CA GLY A 3 0.65 4.40 20.22
C GLY A 3 -0.55 4.32 19.32
N HIS A 4 -0.29 4.14 18.04
CA HIS A 4 -1.34 4.13 17.04
C HIS A 4 -1.31 2.81 16.28
N PRO A 5 -1.63 1.68 16.94
CA PRO A 5 -1.78 0.42 16.23
C PRO A 5 -2.88 0.60 15.19
N ILE A 6 -2.61 0.13 13.98
CA ILE A 6 -3.60 0.10 12.91
C ILE A 6 -4.03 -1.36 12.78
N SER A 7 -5.32 -1.66 12.91
CA SER A 7 -5.79 -3.03 12.78
C SER A 7 -5.50 -3.58 11.38
N LEU A 8 -5.12 -4.85 11.30
CA LEU A 8 -4.86 -5.51 10.02
C LEU A 8 -6.10 -5.50 9.13
N GLU A 9 -7.27 -5.72 9.72
CA GLU A 9 -8.56 -5.64 9.01
C GLU A 9 -8.74 -4.32 8.29
N ARG A 10 -8.48 -3.19 8.95
CA ARG A 10 -8.59 -1.86 8.33
C ARG A 10 -7.61 -1.71 7.19
N VAL A 11 -6.37 -2.17 7.36
CA VAL A 11 -5.36 -2.12 6.29
C VAL A 11 -5.80 -2.94 5.09
N VAL A 12 -6.32 -4.15 5.29
CA VAL A 12 -6.79 -5.03 4.22
C VAL A 12 -8.01 -4.43 3.51
N VAL A 13 -9.04 -4.05 4.27
CA VAL A 13 -10.29 -3.52 3.71
C VAL A 13 -10.01 -2.23 2.93
N LEU A 14 -9.26 -1.28 3.50
CA LEU A 14 -8.99 -0.02 2.81
C LEU A 14 -8.08 -0.22 1.60
N SER A 15 -7.10 -1.14 1.65
CA SER A 15 -6.28 -1.46 0.48
C SER A 15 -7.11 -2.08 -0.64
N PHE A 16 -8.02 -2.99 -0.32
CA PHE A 16 -8.91 -3.58 -1.32
C PHE A 16 -9.87 -2.53 -1.91
N LEU A 17 -10.59 -1.78 -1.06
CA LEU A 17 -11.56 -0.77 -1.50
C LEU A 17 -10.92 0.36 -2.32
N SER A 18 -9.68 0.71 -2.00
CA SER A 18 -8.93 1.75 -2.70
C SER A 18 -8.18 1.27 -3.94
N PHE A 19 -8.37 0.02 -4.37
CA PHE A 19 -7.62 -0.59 -5.48
C PHE A 19 -6.10 -0.50 -5.27
N GLY A 20 -5.65 -0.73 -4.04
CA GLY A 20 -4.24 -0.66 -3.63
C GLY A 20 -3.74 0.74 -3.25
N LEU A 21 -4.44 1.82 -3.61
CA LEU A 21 -3.97 3.21 -3.40
C LEU A 21 -3.79 3.58 -1.92
N TYR A 22 -4.49 2.89 -1.01
CA TYR A 22 -4.32 3.08 0.43
C TYR A 22 -2.87 2.89 0.89
N ILE A 23 -2.03 2.14 0.15
CA ILE A 23 -0.61 1.99 0.49
C ILE A 23 0.11 3.35 0.62
N ILE A 24 -0.23 4.32 -0.23
CA ILE A 24 0.36 5.67 -0.21
C ILE A 24 -0.04 6.39 1.09
N TYR A 25 -1.33 6.29 1.44
CA TYR A 25 -1.84 6.88 2.67
C TYR A 25 -1.31 6.19 3.93
N TRP A 26 -1.14 4.88 3.86
CA TRP A 26 -0.54 4.08 4.92
C TRP A 26 0.90 4.55 5.20
N PHE A 27 1.72 4.75 4.16
CA PHE A 27 3.06 5.32 4.31
C PHE A 27 3.05 6.70 4.96
N TYR A 28 2.10 7.57 4.60
CA TYR A 28 1.91 8.86 5.28
C TYR A 28 1.65 8.67 6.79
N LEU A 29 0.72 7.78 7.14
CA LEU A 29 0.34 7.55 8.53
C LEU A 29 1.51 6.99 9.34
N THR A 30 2.21 5.99 8.83
CA THR A 30 3.29 5.33 9.55
C THR A 30 4.55 6.20 9.61
N TRP A 31 4.89 6.98 8.57
CA TRP A 31 5.95 7.99 8.70
C TRP A 31 5.64 9.04 9.76
N ARG A 32 4.38 9.46 9.85
CA ARG A 32 3.95 10.40 10.90
C ARG A 32 4.08 9.78 12.28
N GLN A 33 3.64 8.54 12.46
CA GLN A 33 3.81 7.81 13.72
C GLN A 33 5.28 7.67 14.11
N TYR A 34 6.14 7.29 13.16
CA TYR A 34 7.57 7.17 13.37
C TYR A 34 8.18 8.49 13.85
N ARG A 35 7.90 9.60 13.16
CA ARG A 35 8.38 10.94 13.54
C ARG A 35 7.91 11.34 14.92
N ASP A 36 6.60 11.24 15.16
CA ASP A 36 5.97 11.71 16.38
C ASP A 36 6.45 10.87 17.60
N HIS A 37 6.91 9.64 17.38
CA HIS A 37 7.44 8.73 18.41
C HIS A 37 8.95 8.84 18.65
N THR A 38 9.75 8.95 17.58
CA THR A 38 11.22 8.97 17.69
C THR A 38 11.79 10.37 17.85
N GLY A 39 11.04 11.41 17.46
CA GLY A 39 11.55 12.77 17.34
C GLY A 39 12.52 12.97 16.16
N ASN A 40 12.82 11.91 15.40
CA ASN A 40 13.69 11.99 14.24
C ASN A 40 13.05 12.78 13.10
N GLU A 41 13.87 13.48 12.31
CA GLU A 41 13.37 14.18 11.12
C GLU A 41 12.76 13.21 10.11
N ALA A 42 11.46 13.37 9.89
CA ALA A 42 10.73 12.70 8.83
C ALA A 42 9.65 13.65 8.30
N TYR A 43 9.39 13.58 7.00
CA TYR A 43 8.41 14.42 6.32
C TYR A 43 7.30 13.56 5.74
N PRO A 44 6.25 13.22 6.52
CA PRO A 44 5.29 12.16 6.15
C PRO A 44 4.57 12.41 4.82
N VAL A 45 4.20 13.66 4.54
CA VAL A 45 3.54 14.04 3.29
C VAL A 45 4.48 13.84 2.10
N TRP A 46 5.71 14.38 2.18
CA TRP A 46 6.71 14.24 1.12
C TRP A 46 7.13 12.80 0.89
N HIS A 47 7.24 12.00 1.96
CA HIS A 47 7.57 10.58 1.84
C HIS A 47 6.45 9.76 1.19
N ALA A 48 5.18 10.13 1.40
CA ALA A 48 4.06 9.48 0.72
C ALA A 48 3.98 9.90 -0.75
N LEU A 49 4.15 11.20 -1.06
CA LEU A 49 4.16 11.70 -2.43
C LEU A 49 5.34 11.17 -3.26
N ALA A 50 6.41 10.70 -2.62
CA ALA A 50 7.53 10.07 -3.32
C ALA A 50 7.15 8.85 -4.16
N PHE A 51 6.02 8.18 -3.86
CA PHE A 51 5.51 7.08 -4.68
C PHE A 51 4.99 7.53 -6.05
N VAL A 52 4.73 8.83 -6.24
CA VAL A 52 4.39 9.41 -7.55
C VAL A 52 5.65 9.56 -8.42
N ILE A 53 6.83 9.64 -7.80
CA ILE A 53 8.09 9.79 -8.51
C ILE A 53 8.67 8.39 -8.80
N PRO A 54 8.82 8.01 -10.09
CA PRO A 54 9.35 6.71 -10.45
C PRO A 54 10.68 6.42 -9.76
N ILE A 55 10.86 5.18 -9.29
CA ILE A 55 12.07 4.67 -8.62
C ILE A 55 12.31 5.30 -7.22
N TYR A 56 12.12 6.61 -7.05
CA TYR A 56 12.34 7.30 -5.78
C TYR A 56 11.45 6.76 -4.66
N GLY A 57 10.20 6.39 -4.98
CA GLY A 57 9.30 5.71 -4.05
C GLY A 57 9.90 4.43 -3.44
N TRP A 58 10.73 3.68 -4.18
CA TRP A 58 11.36 2.46 -3.68
C TRP A 58 12.43 2.74 -2.63
N PHE A 59 13.24 3.78 -2.84
CA PHE A 59 14.20 4.23 -1.82
C PHE A 59 13.48 4.70 -0.55
N ARG A 60 12.33 5.37 -0.71
CA ARG A 60 11.52 5.80 0.44
C ARG A 60 10.86 4.63 1.17
N ALA A 61 10.40 3.60 0.44
CA ALA A 61 9.90 2.36 1.01
C ALA A 61 11.00 1.64 1.79
N HIS A 62 12.20 1.51 1.20
CA HIS A 62 13.36 0.92 1.85
C HIS A 62 13.70 1.65 3.16
N ALA A 63 13.82 2.99 3.11
CA ALA A 63 14.11 3.81 4.28
C ALA A 63 13.05 3.61 5.38
N HIS A 64 11.77 3.59 5.01
CA HIS A 64 10.67 3.37 5.95
C HIS A 64 10.77 2.01 6.66
N MET A 65 10.93 0.93 5.88
CA MET A 65 11.02 -0.42 6.44
C MET A 65 12.26 -0.56 7.31
N ARG A 66 13.40 0.01 6.90
CA ARG A 66 14.61 0.03 7.71
C ARG A 66 14.41 0.77 9.03
N SER A 67 13.82 1.97 9.02
CA SER A 67 13.58 2.77 10.21
C SER A 67 12.74 2.03 11.26
N TYR A 68 11.69 1.32 10.84
CA TYR A 68 10.91 0.48 11.76
C TYR A 68 11.63 -0.79 12.17
N ASN A 69 12.38 -1.42 11.26
CA ASN A 69 13.15 -2.63 11.58
C ASN A 69 14.22 -2.35 12.65
N GLU A 70 14.86 -1.19 12.61
CA GLU A 70 15.81 -0.73 13.63
C GLU A 70 15.13 -0.57 15.00
N LEU A 71 13.91 -0.01 15.05
CA LEU A 71 13.12 0.07 16.29
C LEU A 71 12.73 -1.31 16.84
N ILE A 72 12.27 -2.21 15.96
CA ILE A 72 11.87 -3.58 16.31
C ILE A 72 13.06 -4.36 16.89
N ARG A 73 14.21 -4.30 16.21
CA ARG A 73 15.44 -4.98 16.67
C ARG A 73 15.99 -4.34 17.95
N GLY A 74 15.93 -3.02 18.07
CA GLY A 74 16.34 -2.29 19.27
C GLY A 74 15.49 -2.63 20.50
N ALA A 75 14.21 -2.95 20.30
CA ALA A 75 13.32 -3.45 21.35
C ALA A 75 13.54 -4.94 21.69
N GLY A 76 14.50 -5.62 21.05
CA GLY A 76 14.80 -7.04 21.31
C GLY A 76 13.70 -8.00 20.86
N LEU A 77 12.83 -7.58 19.93
CA LEU A 77 11.80 -8.45 19.39
C LEU A 77 12.44 -9.52 18.51
N GLY A 78 12.09 -10.80 18.73
CA GLY A 78 12.54 -11.94 17.91
C GLY A 78 11.92 -11.98 16.50
N THR A 79 11.50 -10.83 15.97
CA THR A 79 10.83 -10.66 14.67
C THR A 79 11.49 -9.50 13.94
N ASP A 80 11.43 -9.49 12.62
CA ASP A 80 11.99 -8.40 11.81
C ASP A 80 11.09 -8.08 10.60
N ILE A 81 11.46 -6.99 9.91
CA ILE A 81 10.93 -6.65 8.59
C ILE A 81 11.99 -7.01 7.56
N ALA A 82 11.64 -7.85 6.58
CA ALA A 82 12.51 -8.19 5.46
C ALA A 82 12.62 -7.00 4.48
N VAL A 83 13.39 -5.98 4.84
CA VAL A 83 13.48 -4.68 4.16
C VAL A 83 13.66 -4.82 2.64
N GLY A 84 14.64 -5.60 2.20
CA GLY A 84 14.90 -5.85 0.78
C GLY A 84 13.75 -6.60 0.10
N GLY A 85 13.21 -7.62 0.76
CA GLY A 85 12.08 -8.41 0.25
C GLY A 85 10.82 -7.58 0.03
N VAL A 86 10.53 -6.65 0.95
CA VAL A 86 9.41 -5.70 0.81
C VAL A 86 9.59 -4.80 -0.42
N VAL A 87 10.79 -4.24 -0.62
CA VAL A 87 11.06 -3.37 -1.78
C VAL A 87 10.97 -4.17 -3.08
N THR A 88 11.53 -5.38 -3.12
CA THR A 88 11.41 -6.28 -4.27
C THR A 88 9.95 -6.59 -4.59
N ALA A 89 9.12 -6.88 -3.58
CA ALA A 89 7.70 -7.14 -3.77
C ALA A 89 6.95 -5.93 -4.35
N LEU A 90 7.26 -4.71 -3.89
CA LEU A 90 6.68 -3.48 -4.45
C LEU A 90 7.14 -3.21 -5.89
N ILE A 91 8.39 -3.55 -6.23
CA ILE A 91 8.87 -3.46 -7.62
C ILE A 91 8.08 -4.45 -8.50
N VAL A 92 7.92 -5.69 -8.04
CA VAL A 92 7.15 -6.71 -8.76
C VAL A 92 5.70 -6.27 -8.96
N SER A 93 5.03 -5.71 -7.94
CA SER A 93 3.66 -5.23 -8.08
C SER A 93 3.54 -4.13 -9.14
N VAL A 94 4.44 -3.14 -9.12
CA VAL A 94 4.48 -2.07 -10.13
C VAL A 94 4.72 -2.64 -11.54
N VAL A 95 5.61 -3.62 -11.68
CA VAL A 95 5.85 -4.28 -12.98
C VAL A 95 4.57 -4.98 -13.46
N LEU A 96 3.86 -5.71 -12.59
CA LEU A 96 2.61 -6.37 -12.93
C LEU A 96 1.54 -5.37 -13.37
N ASP A 97 1.39 -4.24 -12.68
CA ASP A 97 0.45 -3.17 -13.06
C ASP A 97 0.79 -2.60 -14.45
N ASN A 98 2.07 -2.35 -14.71
CA ASN A 98 2.50 -1.87 -16.03
C ASN A 98 2.24 -2.91 -17.13
N VAL A 99 2.50 -4.19 -16.88
CA VAL A 99 2.19 -5.26 -17.85
C VAL A 99 0.67 -5.36 -18.07
N ALA A 100 -0.13 -5.26 -17.00
CA ALA A 100 -1.60 -5.27 -17.08
C ALA A 100 -2.14 -4.14 -17.95
N LEU A 101 -1.59 -2.92 -17.80
CA LEU A 101 -1.93 -1.76 -18.62
C LEU A 101 -1.61 -1.98 -20.10
N ASN A 102 -0.50 -2.66 -20.42
CA ASN A 102 -0.14 -2.93 -21.82
C ASN A 102 -1.13 -3.89 -22.51
N PHE A 103 -1.79 -4.79 -21.77
CA PHE A 103 -2.82 -5.67 -22.34
C PHE A 103 -4.08 -4.90 -22.78
N THR A 104 -4.38 -3.75 -22.19
CA THR A 104 -5.60 -2.98 -22.46
C THR A 104 -5.36 -1.75 -23.34
N GLY A 105 -4.23 -1.69 -24.06
CA GLY A 105 -3.90 -0.52 -24.88
C GLY A 105 -3.45 0.71 -24.08
N SER A 106 -3.16 0.54 -22.78
CA SER A 106 -2.82 1.62 -21.84
C SER A 106 -3.91 2.69 -21.76
N TRP A 107 -3.76 3.80 -22.48
CA TRP A 107 -4.71 4.92 -22.52
C TRP A 107 -5.54 4.94 -23.80
N ASP A 108 -5.27 4.01 -24.72
CA ASP A 108 -5.99 3.86 -25.97
C ASP A 108 -7.05 2.76 -25.78
N TYR A 109 -8.30 3.18 -25.60
CA TYR A 109 -9.41 2.32 -25.18
C TYR A 109 -10.12 1.62 -26.35
N GLU A 110 -9.56 1.68 -27.57
CA GLU A 110 -10.18 1.05 -28.75
C GLU A 110 -9.84 -0.45 -28.84
N GLY A 111 -10.87 -1.30 -28.79
CA GLY A 111 -10.85 -2.64 -29.38
C GLY A 111 -10.00 -3.73 -28.73
N TYR A 112 -9.80 -3.73 -27.40
CA TYR A 112 -9.15 -4.87 -26.76
C TYR A 112 -10.13 -6.05 -26.53
N SER A 113 -9.65 -7.26 -26.79
CA SER A 113 -10.43 -8.51 -26.66
C SER A 113 -10.82 -8.84 -25.21
N PHE A 114 -11.79 -9.74 -25.03
CA PHE A 114 -12.08 -10.32 -23.71
C PHE A 114 -10.85 -11.02 -23.10
N GLY A 115 -10.01 -11.67 -23.91
CA GLY A 115 -8.80 -12.35 -23.44
C GLY A 115 -7.80 -11.37 -22.82
N SER A 116 -7.58 -10.21 -23.45
CA SER A 116 -6.76 -9.12 -22.91
C SER A 116 -7.36 -8.51 -21.65
N ALA A 117 -8.68 -8.32 -21.60
CA ALA A 117 -9.39 -7.84 -20.41
C ALA A 117 -9.15 -8.78 -19.21
N LEU A 118 -9.33 -10.08 -19.44
CA LEU A 118 -9.14 -11.11 -18.43
C LEU A 118 -7.68 -11.20 -17.97
N ALA A 119 -6.72 -11.16 -18.89
CA ALA A 119 -5.29 -11.16 -18.56
C ALA A 119 -4.92 -9.95 -17.68
N SER A 120 -5.39 -8.76 -18.04
CA SER A 120 -5.18 -7.53 -17.27
C SER A 120 -5.78 -7.64 -15.86
N ALA A 121 -7.02 -8.11 -15.74
CA ALA A 121 -7.68 -8.30 -14.45
C ALA A 121 -6.94 -9.29 -13.53
N ILE A 122 -6.38 -10.38 -14.09
CA ILE A 122 -5.56 -11.35 -13.34
C ILE A 122 -4.28 -10.69 -12.83
N LEU A 123 -3.60 -9.91 -13.67
CA LEU A 123 -2.35 -9.23 -13.32
C LEU A 123 -2.57 -8.15 -12.24
N TYR A 124 -3.61 -7.33 -12.37
CA TYR A 124 -3.99 -6.38 -11.31
C TYR A 124 -4.34 -7.07 -10.00
N SER A 125 -5.07 -8.20 -10.07
CA SER A 125 -5.40 -8.97 -8.87
C SER A 125 -4.13 -9.51 -8.20
N ALA A 126 -3.17 -10.02 -8.98
CA ALA A 126 -1.89 -10.47 -8.47
C ALA A 126 -1.08 -9.32 -7.83
N SER A 127 -1.00 -8.17 -8.49
CA SER A 127 -0.36 -6.96 -7.96
C SER A 127 -0.97 -6.52 -6.62
N LEU A 128 -2.31 -6.47 -6.55
CA LEU A 128 -3.05 -6.10 -5.34
C LEU A 128 -2.74 -7.08 -4.19
N LEU A 129 -2.72 -8.38 -4.46
CA LEU A 129 -2.38 -9.40 -3.45
C LEU A 129 -0.95 -9.27 -2.94
N ILE A 130 0.00 -8.92 -3.81
CA ILE A 130 1.38 -8.64 -3.40
C ILE A 130 1.44 -7.39 -2.50
N GLY A 131 0.77 -6.31 -2.89
CA GLY A 131 0.67 -5.09 -2.08
C GLY A 131 0.03 -5.34 -0.71
N LEU A 132 -1.02 -6.15 -0.66
CA LEU A 132 -1.66 -6.61 0.58
C LEU A 132 -0.70 -7.42 1.45
N ALA A 133 0.05 -8.36 0.88
CA ALA A 133 1.02 -9.15 1.61
C ALA A 133 2.12 -8.28 2.23
N VAL A 134 2.62 -7.28 1.49
CA VAL A 134 3.57 -6.28 2.00
C VAL A 134 3.00 -5.52 3.18
N LEU A 135 1.78 -5.00 3.04
CA LEU A 135 1.12 -4.22 4.09
C LEU A 135 0.82 -5.06 5.33
N ILE A 136 0.34 -6.30 5.17
CA ILE A 136 0.09 -7.23 6.29
C ILE A 136 1.39 -7.54 7.01
N HIS A 137 2.46 -7.89 6.29
CA HIS A 137 3.76 -8.20 6.88
C HIS A 137 4.33 -7.00 7.66
N ALA A 138 4.35 -5.82 7.04
CA ALA A 138 4.87 -4.61 7.67
C ALA A 138 4.01 -4.18 8.88
N GLN A 139 2.69 -4.10 8.72
CA GLN A 139 1.80 -3.67 9.80
C GLN A 139 1.79 -4.66 10.97
N THR A 140 1.90 -5.96 10.73
CA THR A 140 2.00 -6.97 11.80
C THR A 140 3.21 -6.71 12.68
N ASN A 141 4.38 -6.51 12.07
CA ASN A 141 5.61 -6.23 12.81
C ASN A 141 5.59 -4.86 13.51
N ILE A 142 5.05 -3.82 12.86
CA ILE A 142 4.87 -2.50 13.47
C ILE A 142 3.90 -2.58 14.66
N ASN A 143 2.82 -3.34 14.57
CA ASN A 143 1.88 -3.54 15.66
C ASN A 143 2.52 -4.28 16.84
N ARG A 144 3.33 -5.32 16.58
CA ARG A 144 4.10 -6.02 17.62
C ARG A 144 5.03 -5.06 18.36
N TYR A 145 5.69 -4.16 17.65
CA TYR A 145 6.48 -3.09 18.25
C TYR A 145 5.65 -2.17 19.14
N TRP A 146 4.49 -1.69 18.67
CA TRP A 146 3.64 -0.84 19.50
C TRP A 146 3.13 -1.54 20.77
N MET A 147 2.85 -2.84 20.68
CA MET A 147 2.38 -3.65 21.80
C MET A 147 3.49 -3.98 22.80
N SER A 148 4.76 -3.92 22.39
CA SER A 148 5.89 -4.21 23.29
C SER A 148 6.30 -3.03 24.16
N LEU A 149 5.64 -1.87 24.04
CA LEU A 149 5.99 -0.66 24.78
C LEU A 149 5.06 -0.48 25.99
N ASP A 150 5.63 -0.43 27.20
CA ASP A 150 4.87 -0.40 28.46
C ASP A 150 4.09 0.90 28.72
N ASN A 151 4.49 2.03 28.10
CA ASN A 151 3.99 3.39 28.43
C ASN A 151 3.21 4.06 27.29
N VAL A 152 2.51 3.25 26.51
CA VAL A 152 1.89 3.67 25.26
C VAL A 152 0.39 3.51 25.32
N ARG A 153 -0.34 4.64 25.34
CA ARG A 153 -1.80 4.63 25.27
C ARG A 153 -2.22 4.32 23.84
N LEU A 154 -2.85 3.16 23.62
CA LEU A 154 -3.37 2.78 22.31
C LEU A 154 -4.67 3.56 22.06
N ALA A 155 -4.65 4.50 21.11
CA ALA A 155 -5.86 5.23 20.72
C ALA A 155 -6.47 4.59 19.46
N PRO A 156 -7.77 4.23 19.47
CA PRO A 156 -8.43 3.75 18.26
C PRO A 156 -8.37 4.85 17.20
N ALA A 157 -7.75 4.56 16.06
CA ALA A 157 -7.67 5.51 14.97
C ALA A 157 -9.10 5.76 14.44
N ARG A 158 -9.58 7.01 14.47
CA ARG A 158 -10.84 7.38 13.79
C ARG A 158 -10.67 7.25 12.27
N LEU A 159 -11.76 6.98 11.54
CA LEU A 159 -11.76 7.06 10.07
C LEU A 159 -11.35 8.47 9.66
N ARG A 160 -10.39 8.61 8.75
CA ARG A 160 -9.82 9.90 8.34
C ARG A 160 -10.26 10.24 6.92
N VAL A 161 -10.35 11.54 6.62
CA VAL A 161 -10.77 12.06 5.31
C VAL A 161 -9.99 11.41 4.15
N GLY A 162 -8.68 11.20 4.32
CA GLY A 162 -7.87 10.55 3.29
C GLY A 162 -8.35 9.13 2.93
N GLU A 163 -8.79 8.35 3.90
CA GLU A 163 -9.27 6.97 3.66
C GLU A 163 -10.57 6.96 2.86
N VAL A 164 -11.46 7.91 3.12
CA VAL A 164 -12.69 8.10 2.34
C VAL A 164 -12.35 8.47 0.90
N VAL A 165 -11.46 9.44 0.68
CA VAL A 165 -11.05 9.88 -0.66
C VAL A 165 -10.44 8.71 -1.46
N PHE A 166 -9.50 7.96 -0.88
CA PHE A 166 -8.89 6.82 -1.57
C PHE A 166 -9.88 5.68 -1.83
N SER A 167 -10.86 5.47 -0.93
CA SER A 167 -11.90 4.45 -1.14
C SER A 167 -12.84 4.82 -2.30
N ILE A 168 -13.18 6.10 -2.47
CA ILE A 168 -13.98 6.57 -3.60
C ILE A 168 -13.23 6.35 -4.92
N ILE A 169 -11.96 6.74 -4.98
CA ILE A 169 -11.13 6.55 -6.18
C ILE A 169 -11.03 5.06 -6.54
N GLY A 170 -10.78 4.20 -5.54
CA GLY A 170 -10.70 2.76 -5.79
C GLY A 170 -12.03 2.14 -6.21
N ALA A 171 -13.16 2.60 -5.69
CA ALA A 171 -14.47 2.14 -6.16
C ALA A 171 -14.70 2.45 -7.65
N LEU A 172 -14.23 3.61 -8.12
CA LEU A 172 -14.27 3.95 -9.55
C LEU A 172 -13.34 3.06 -10.38
N ALA A 173 -12.13 2.75 -9.88
CA ALA A 173 -11.20 1.84 -10.56
C ALA A 173 -11.75 0.40 -10.63
N TRP A 174 -12.40 -0.08 -9.57
CA TRP A 174 -13.12 -1.35 -9.60
C TRP A 174 -14.24 -1.36 -10.62
N LEU A 175 -15.03 -0.27 -10.69
CA LEU A 175 -16.10 -0.15 -11.67
C LEU A 175 -15.56 -0.20 -13.09
N ASP A 176 -14.49 0.54 -13.39
CA ASP A 176 -13.82 0.50 -14.70
C ASP A 176 -13.35 -0.92 -15.04
N THR A 177 -12.68 -1.61 -14.11
CA THR A 177 -12.24 -3.00 -14.28
C THR A 177 -13.41 -3.94 -14.61
N LEU A 178 -14.55 -3.80 -13.92
CA LEU A 178 -15.74 -4.61 -14.19
C LEU A 178 -16.39 -4.27 -15.53
N LEU A 179 -16.49 -2.97 -15.88
CA LEU A 179 -17.00 -2.54 -17.18
C LEU A 179 -16.13 -3.08 -18.32
N SER A 180 -14.81 -3.09 -18.12
CA SER A 180 -13.82 -3.66 -19.03
C SER A 180 -14.10 -5.12 -19.39
N LEU A 181 -14.65 -5.90 -18.45
CA LEU A 181 -14.95 -7.32 -18.61
C LEU A 181 -16.34 -7.56 -19.22
N PHE A 182 -17.32 -6.76 -18.85
CA PHE A 182 -18.73 -7.05 -19.13
C PHE A 182 -19.36 -6.16 -20.21
N SER A 183 -18.78 -5.00 -20.51
CA SER A 183 -19.33 -4.05 -21.48
C SER A 183 -18.89 -4.34 -22.90
N ALA A 184 -19.84 -4.38 -23.86
CA ALA A 184 -19.52 -4.49 -25.28
C ALA A 184 -18.83 -3.22 -25.83
N SER A 185 -19.07 -2.05 -25.23
CA SER A 185 -18.46 -0.78 -25.65
C SER A 185 -16.94 -0.70 -25.48
N TYR A 186 -16.36 -1.50 -24.58
CA TYR A 186 -14.90 -1.64 -24.41
C TYR A 186 -14.26 -2.68 -25.34
N ARG A 187 -15.09 -3.46 -26.07
CA ARG A 187 -14.67 -4.63 -26.86
C ARG A 187 -14.92 -4.45 -28.37
N GLY A 188 -15.20 -3.21 -28.78
CA GLY A 188 -15.58 -2.82 -30.15
C GLY A 188 -14.39 -2.71 -31.08
#